data_AF-A0A368Z4D1-F1
#
_entry.id   AF-A0A368Z4D1-F1
#
_cell.length_a   1.000
_cell.length_b   1.000
_cell.length_c   1.000
_cell.angle_alpha   90.00
_cell.angle_beta   90.00
_cell.angle_gamma   90.00
#
_symmetry.space_group_name_H-M   'P 1'
#
loop_
_entity.id
_entity.type
_entity.pdbx_description
1 polymer ?
#
loop_
_entity_poly.entity_id
_entity_poly.type
_entity_poly.pdbx_seq_one_letter_code
_entity_poly.pdbx_strand_id
1 'polypeptide(L)'
;MATKTDFTAEEWSEVLGSVMMAGMAVTLADPSGLIGMTQEGLASGSALVAAKTDPNSNTLIKSVVSDFETSEGRTAARGLIKSKLAGKQAAEMKGAILETLSQAVALVGAKAPDDAAGFMAWLYSISERVANAASEGGFLGFGGVRVSDAEKATLDEISKALNLTA
;
A
#
# COMPACT_ATOMS: atom_id res chain seq x y z
N MET A 1 -16.39 5.98 13.24
CA MET A 1 -15.63 6.57 12.10
C MET A 1 -14.36 7.20 12.65
N ALA A 2 -13.22 6.57 12.40
CA ALA A 2 -11.92 6.99 12.90
C ALA A 2 -11.22 7.99 11.97
N THR A 3 -10.38 8.81 12.57
CA THR A 3 -9.55 9.84 11.95
C THR A 3 -8.14 9.78 12.54
N LYS A 4 -7.23 10.63 12.07
CA LYS A 4 -5.87 10.76 12.61
C LYS A 4 -5.83 10.94 14.13
N THR A 5 -6.81 11.60 14.75
CA THR A 5 -6.81 11.88 16.19
C THR A 5 -7.06 10.64 17.06
N ASP A 6 -7.54 9.54 16.48
CA ASP A 6 -7.78 8.28 17.18
C ASP A 6 -6.49 7.44 17.33
N PHE A 7 -5.41 7.87 16.67
CA PHE A 7 -4.10 7.23 16.64
C PHE A 7 -3.03 8.11 17.31
N THR A 8 -2.03 7.48 17.92
CA THR A 8 -0.78 8.19 18.28
C THR A 8 0.00 8.55 17.02
N ALA A 9 1.04 9.36 17.16
CA ALA A 9 1.90 9.73 16.02
C ALA A 9 2.57 8.49 15.39
N GLU A 10 3.01 7.54 16.22
CA GLU A 10 3.66 6.30 15.79
C GLU A 10 2.66 5.37 15.08
N GLU A 11 1.49 5.19 15.66
CA GLU A 11 0.42 4.38 15.08
C GLU A 11 -0.07 4.98 13.75
N TRP A 12 -0.24 6.30 13.69
CA TRP A 12 -0.60 6.97 12.46
C TRP A 12 0.48 6.84 11.39
N SER A 13 1.76 6.88 11.79
CA SER A 13 2.87 6.59 10.87
C SER A 13 2.82 5.15 10.34
N GLU A 14 2.40 4.17 11.14
CA GLU A 14 2.18 2.78 10.70
C GLU A 14 1.03 2.72 9.69
N VAL A 15 -0.10 3.38 9.97
CA VAL A 15 -1.25 3.48 9.04
C VAL A 15 -0.82 4.09 7.70
N LEU A 16 -0.15 5.25 7.72
CA LEU A 16 0.33 5.90 6.50
C LEU A 16 1.36 5.04 5.75
N GLY A 17 2.33 4.47 6.46
CA GLY A 17 3.36 3.65 5.82
C GLY A 17 2.80 2.35 5.21
N SER A 18 1.74 1.77 5.79
CA SER A 18 1.08 0.58 5.26
C SER A 18 0.54 0.79 3.83
N VAL A 19 0.03 1.99 3.52
CA VAL A 19 -0.46 2.36 2.18
C VAL A 19 0.65 2.29 1.14
N MET A 20 1.82 2.86 1.46
CA MET A 20 2.97 2.83 0.55
C MET A 20 3.54 1.41 0.44
N MET A 21 3.60 0.68 1.54
CA MET A 21 4.12 -0.70 1.56
C MET A 21 3.24 -1.67 0.76
N ALA A 22 1.92 -1.50 0.77
CA ALA A 22 1.00 -2.30 -0.05
C ALA A 22 1.33 -2.20 -1.55
N GLY A 23 1.69 -1.01 -2.06
CA GLY A 23 2.16 -0.83 -3.43
C GLY A 23 3.58 -1.39 -3.66
N MET A 24 4.48 -1.23 -2.68
CA MET A 24 5.87 -1.69 -2.79
C MET A 24 6.02 -3.22 -2.81
N ALA A 25 5.15 -3.95 -2.11
CA ALA A 25 5.19 -5.41 -2.06
C ALA A 25 5.19 -6.05 -3.46
N VAL A 26 4.31 -5.55 -4.34
CA VAL A 26 4.18 -6.02 -5.72
C VAL A 26 5.40 -5.65 -6.55
N THR A 27 5.94 -4.44 -6.36
CA THR A 27 7.15 -3.97 -7.07
C THR A 27 8.38 -4.82 -6.76
N LEU A 28 8.49 -5.34 -5.53
CA LEU A 28 9.59 -6.22 -5.13
C LEU A 28 9.45 -7.64 -5.69
N ALA A 29 8.23 -8.07 -6.04
CA ALA A 29 7.98 -9.39 -6.59
C ALA A 29 8.44 -9.52 -8.06
N ASP A 30 8.37 -8.42 -8.81
CA ASP A 30 8.95 -8.32 -10.15
C ASP A 30 9.59 -6.94 -10.38
N PRO A 31 10.87 -6.76 -9.99
CA PRO A 31 11.58 -5.48 -10.16
C PRO A 31 11.79 -5.11 -11.63
N SER A 32 11.65 -6.06 -12.56
CA SER A 32 11.92 -5.87 -13.99
C SER A 32 10.83 -5.06 -14.70
N GLY A 33 9.57 -5.15 -14.23
CA GLY A 33 8.42 -4.51 -14.88
C GLY A 33 8.17 -3.05 -14.49
N LEU A 34 8.76 -2.58 -13.38
CA LEU A 34 8.26 -1.37 -12.68
C LEU A 34 9.30 -0.28 -12.37
N ILE A 35 10.61 -0.55 -12.41
CA ILE A 35 11.63 0.46 -12.01
C ILE A 35 11.58 1.71 -12.92
N GLY A 36 11.15 1.57 -14.19
CA GLY A 36 11.03 2.69 -15.14
C GLY A 36 9.77 3.55 -14.99
N MET A 37 8.65 2.99 -14.51
CA MET A 37 7.34 3.68 -14.45
C MET A 37 6.90 4.07 -13.02
N THR A 38 7.41 3.41 -11.97
CA THR A 38 7.02 3.71 -10.57
C THR A 38 7.63 4.98 -10.01
N GLN A 39 8.81 5.41 -10.49
CA GLN A 39 9.39 6.72 -10.12
C GLN A 39 8.45 7.87 -10.50
N GLU A 40 7.79 7.79 -11.65
CA GLU A 40 6.84 8.81 -12.13
C GLU A 40 5.40 8.56 -11.64
N GLY A 41 4.98 7.29 -11.48
CA GLY A 41 3.63 6.90 -11.07
C GLY A 41 3.36 6.99 -9.56
N LEU A 42 4.32 6.65 -8.69
CA LEU A 42 4.21 6.85 -7.24
C LEU A 42 4.38 8.32 -6.85
N ALA A 43 5.06 9.11 -7.68
CA ALA A 43 5.05 10.58 -7.58
C ALA A 43 3.66 11.17 -7.89
N SER A 44 2.77 10.40 -8.55
CA SER A 44 1.50 10.85 -9.09
C SER A 44 0.31 10.05 -8.54
N GLY A 45 0.14 10.01 -7.21
CA GLY A 45 -1.12 10.02 -6.44
C GLY A 45 -2.40 9.33 -6.95
N SER A 46 -2.41 8.46 -7.95
CA SER A 46 -3.62 8.01 -8.64
C SER A 46 -4.51 7.15 -7.75
N ALA A 47 -3.91 6.32 -6.90
CA ALA A 47 -4.63 5.56 -5.87
C ALA A 47 -5.20 6.46 -4.76
N LEU A 48 -4.46 7.50 -4.36
CA LEU A 48 -4.93 8.51 -3.39
C LEU A 48 -6.05 9.37 -3.98
N VAL A 49 -5.95 9.72 -5.27
CA VAL A 49 -6.96 10.49 -6.03
C VAL A 49 -8.22 9.67 -6.25
N ALA A 50 -8.11 8.38 -6.57
CA ALA A 50 -9.26 7.47 -6.68
C ALA A 50 -9.99 7.37 -5.33
N ALA A 51 -9.26 7.23 -4.23
CA ALA A 51 -9.83 7.21 -2.89
C ALA A 51 -10.50 8.52 -2.49
N LYS A 52 -9.93 9.66 -2.91
CA LYS A 52 -10.49 11.01 -2.68
C LYS A 52 -11.82 11.22 -3.38
N THR A 53 -11.97 10.64 -4.57
CA THR A 53 -13.14 10.85 -5.44
C THR A 53 -14.24 9.81 -5.23
N ASP A 54 -13.95 8.72 -4.51
CA ASP A 54 -14.96 7.73 -4.15
C ASP A 54 -15.85 8.24 -3.00
N PRO A 55 -17.15 8.49 -3.26
CA PRO A 55 -18.09 8.92 -2.21
C PRO A 55 -18.27 7.86 -1.12
N ASN A 56 -18.00 6.58 -1.40
CA ASN A 56 -18.10 5.47 -0.46
C ASN A 56 -16.83 5.27 0.38
N SER A 57 -15.76 6.04 0.13
CA SER A 57 -14.55 5.98 0.95
C SER A 57 -14.86 6.30 2.41
N ASN A 58 -14.43 5.41 3.29
CA ASN A 58 -14.58 5.57 4.72
C ASN A 58 -13.77 6.78 5.23
N THR A 59 -14.10 7.25 6.44
CA THR A 59 -13.51 8.48 7.00
C THR A 59 -12.02 8.33 7.29
N LEU A 60 -11.58 7.12 7.61
CA LEU A 60 -10.16 6.79 7.82
C LEU A 60 -9.34 6.98 6.54
N ILE A 61 -9.81 6.44 5.41
CA ILE A 61 -9.20 6.57 4.08
C ILE A 61 -9.09 8.05 3.69
N LYS A 62 -10.17 8.83 3.88
CA LYS A 62 -10.16 10.28 3.61
C LYS A 62 -9.13 11.02 4.47
N SER A 63 -9.02 10.65 5.75
CA SER A 63 -8.02 11.23 6.66
C SER A 63 -6.59 10.90 6.22
N VAL A 64 -6.34 9.65 5.81
CA VAL A 64 -5.06 9.21 5.27
C VAL A 64 -4.69 9.98 4.00
N VAL A 65 -5.63 10.10 3.05
CA VAL A 65 -5.43 10.85 1.81
C VAL A 65 -5.09 12.30 2.09
N SER A 66 -5.83 12.96 2.98
CA SER A 66 -5.57 14.35 3.38
C SER A 66 -4.17 14.52 3.98
N ASP A 67 -3.72 13.56 4.79
CA ASP A 67 -2.41 13.64 5.42
C ASP A 67 -1.27 13.41 4.41
N PHE A 68 -1.48 12.58 3.38
CA PHE A 68 -0.55 12.43 2.27
C PHE A 68 -0.37 13.69 1.42
N GLU A 69 -1.32 14.63 1.44
CA GLU A 69 -1.17 15.93 0.76
C GLU A 69 -0.20 16.86 1.50
N THR A 70 0.05 16.59 2.79
CA THR A 70 0.97 17.37 3.63
C THR A 70 2.42 16.90 3.48
N SER A 71 3.39 17.77 3.81
CA SER A 71 4.81 17.37 3.92
C SER A 71 5.04 16.40 5.07
N GLU A 72 4.31 16.59 6.17
CA GLU A 72 4.45 15.88 7.42
C GLU A 72 4.00 14.42 7.26
N GLY A 73 2.81 14.20 6.70
CA GLY A 73 2.29 12.84 6.46
C GLY A 73 3.16 12.05 5.49
N ARG A 74 3.64 12.67 4.41
CA ARG A 74 4.61 12.03 3.49
C ARG A 74 5.94 11.70 4.17
N THR A 75 6.39 12.55 5.10
CA THR A 75 7.62 12.32 5.86
C THR A 75 7.45 11.18 6.86
N ALA A 76 6.31 11.12 7.56
CA ALA A 76 5.98 10.02 8.46
C ALA A 76 5.94 8.67 7.73
N ALA A 77 5.22 8.59 6.61
CA ALA A 77 5.14 7.39 5.79
C ALA A 77 6.52 6.91 5.32
N ARG A 78 7.34 7.82 4.79
CA ARG A 78 8.73 7.52 4.38
C ARG A 78 9.63 7.14 5.55
N GLY A 79 9.41 7.76 6.72
CA GLY A 79 10.11 7.45 7.96
C GLY A 79 9.89 5.99 8.37
N LEU A 80 8.64 5.53 8.32
CA LEU A 80 8.31 4.12 8.58
C LEU A 80 9.02 3.18 7.61
N ILE A 81 8.92 3.44 6.30
CA ILE A 81 9.56 2.63 5.26
C ILE A 81 11.06 2.55 5.48
N LYS A 82 11.71 3.69 5.72
CA LYS A 82 13.15 3.75 6.00
C LYS A 82 13.49 2.95 7.26
N SER A 83 12.71 3.09 8.34
CA SER A 83 12.94 2.36 9.58
C SER A 83 12.81 0.84 9.41
N LYS A 84 11.85 0.38 8.60
CA LYS A 84 11.53 -1.04 8.46
C LYS A 84 12.39 -1.72 7.39
N LEU A 85 12.79 -1.00 6.34
CA LEU A 85 13.41 -1.58 5.15
C LEU A 85 14.88 -1.19 4.92
N ALA A 86 15.41 -0.16 5.58
CA ALA A 86 16.80 0.25 5.35
C ALA A 86 17.79 -0.88 5.67
N GLY A 87 18.70 -1.14 4.72
CA GLY A 87 19.74 -2.16 4.87
C GLY A 87 19.28 -3.62 4.64
N LYS A 88 17.99 -3.86 4.38
CA LYS A 88 17.47 -5.19 4.07
C LYS A 88 17.69 -5.55 2.60
N GLN A 89 17.81 -6.85 2.29
CA GLN A 89 17.75 -7.34 0.91
C GLN A 89 16.30 -7.50 0.44
N ALA A 90 16.06 -7.61 -0.87
CA ALA A 90 14.71 -7.68 -1.45
C ALA A 90 13.83 -8.78 -0.81
N ALA A 91 14.39 -9.96 -0.57
CA ALA A 91 13.67 -11.05 0.09
C ALA A 91 13.25 -10.71 1.54
N GLU A 92 14.11 -10.03 2.29
CA GLU A 92 13.83 -9.58 3.66
C GLU A 92 12.85 -8.40 3.69
N MET A 93 12.90 -7.54 2.67
CA MET A 93 11.96 -6.42 2.54
C MET A 93 10.53 -6.93 2.34
N LYS A 94 10.32 -7.97 1.53
CA LYS A 94 8.99 -8.56 1.32
C LYS A 94 8.37 -9.03 2.65
N GLY A 95 9.13 -9.78 3.44
CA GLY A 95 8.70 -10.24 4.76
C GLY A 95 8.35 -9.08 5.70
N ALA A 96 9.22 -8.06 5.77
CA ALA A 96 8.99 -6.88 6.59
C ALA A 96 7.74 -6.07 6.16
N ILE A 97 7.46 -6.02 4.86
CA ILE A 97 6.24 -5.38 4.34
C ILE A 97 4.99 -6.14 4.78
N LEU A 98 4.95 -7.46 4.58
CA LEU A 98 3.80 -8.28 4.98
C LEU A 98 3.55 -8.22 6.49
N GLU A 99 4.62 -8.15 7.28
CA GLU A 99 4.54 -7.95 8.72
C GLU A 99 3.91 -6.59 9.07
N THR A 100 4.35 -5.50 8.44
CA THR A 100 3.75 -4.17 8.65
C THR A 100 2.29 -4.11 8.20
N LEU A 101 1.91 -4.77 7.10
CA LEU A 101 0.50 -4.87 6.70
C LEU A 101 -0.33 -5.58 7.76
N SER A 102 0.20 -6.67 8.34
CA SER A 102 -0.46 -7.41 9.43
C SER A 102 -0.57 -6.56 10.71
N GLN A 103 0.45 -5.76 11.02
CA GLN A 103 0.44 -4.81 12.15
C GLN A 103 -0.60 -3.72 11.95
N ALA A 104 -0.70 -3.16 10.73
CA ALA A 104 -1.74 -2.19 10.38
C ALA A 104 -3.14 -2.80 10.51
N VAL A 105 -3.31 -4.08 10.15
CA VAL A 105 -4.58 -4.79 10.30
C VAL A 105 -5.00 -4.91 11.77
N ALA A 106 -4.07 -5.34 12.63
CA ALA A 106 -4.33 -5.43 14.06
C ALA A 106 -4.63 -4.05 14.68
N LEU A 107 -3.87 -3.02 14.29
CA LEU A 107 -4.04 -1.66 14.78
C LEU A 107 -5.39 -1.05 14.39
N VAL A 108 -5.71 -1.10 13.09
CA VAL A 108 -6.98 -0.55 12.58
C VAL A 108 -8.16 -1.38 13.06
N GLY A 109 -8.04 -2.72 13.14
CA GLY A 109 -9.07 -3.58 13.70
C GLY A 109 -9.36 -3.28 15.18
N ALA A 110 -8.35 -2.93 15.98
CA ALA A 110 -8.51 -2.59 17.38
C ALA A 110 -9.09 -1.18 17.60
N LYS A 111 -8.65 -0.19 16.81
CA LYS A 111 -9.00 1.22 17.02
C LYS A 111 -10.16 1.73 16.18
N ALA A 112 -10.35 1.14 15.01
CA ALA A 112 -11.33 1.57 14.02
C ALA A 112 -12.04 0.36 13.39
N PRO A 113 -12.67 -0.52 14.21
CA PRO A 113 -13.28 -1.75 13.71
C PRO A 113 -14.33 -1.50 12.61
N ASP A 114 -15.08 -0.39 12.70
CA ASP A 114 -16.08 -0.01 11.69
C ASP A 114 -15.46 0.40 10.34
N ASP A 115 -14.24 0.94 10.36
CA ASP A 115 -13.51 1.39 9.16
C ASP A 115 -12.54 0.31 8.64
N ALA A 116 -12.25 -0.73 9.44
CA ALA A 116 -11.25 -1.75 9.14
C ALA A 116 -11.52 -2.41 7.79
N ALA A 117 -12.65 -3.09 7.61
CA ALA A 117 -12.93 -3.83 6.37
C ALA A 117 -12.74 -2.98 5.10
N GLY A 118 -13.19 -1.72 5.11
CA GLY A 118 -13.00 -0.79 4.01
C GLY A 118 -11.53 -0.40 3.80
N PHE A 119 -10.78 -0.19 4.88
CA PHE A 119 -9.35 0.12 4.83
C PHE A 119 -8.50 -1.03 4.28
N MET A 120 -8.72 -2.28 4.73
CA MET A 120 -7.99 -3.45 4.19
C MET A 120 -8.32 -3.68 2.71
N ALA A 121 -9.60 -3.60 2.33
CA ALA A 121 -10.00 -3.70 0.92
C ALA A 121 -9.35 -2.62 0.06
N TRP A 122 -9.24 -1.39 0.60
CA TRP A 122 -8.54 -0.31 -0.07
C TRP A 122 -7.04 -0.59 -0.24
N LEU A 123 -6.33 -1.02 0.80
CA LEU A 123 -4.91 -1.40 0.70
C LEU A 123 -4.68 -2.48 -0.38
N TYR A 124 -5.52 -3.50 -0.42
CA TYR A 124 -5.44 -4.54 -1.45
C TYR A 124 -5.66 -3.97 -2.86
N SER A 125 -6.66 -3.09 -3.04
CA SER A 125 -6.92 -2.45 -4.33
C SER A 125 -5.74 -1.62 -4.83
N ILE A 126 -4.92 -1.06 -3.92
CA ILE A 126 -3.68 -0.35 -4.28
C ILE A 126 -2.67 -1.34 -4.86
N SER A 127 -2.46 -2.47 -4.19
CA SER A 127 -1.59 -3.54 -4.68
C SER A 127 -2.03 -4.08 -6.04
N GLU A 128 -3.33 -4.33 -6.22
CA GLU A 128 -3.88 -4.76 -7.51
C GLU A 128 -3.65 -3.73 -8.61
N ARG A 129 -3.86 -2.44 -8.34
CA ARG A 129 -3.60 -1.37 -9.31
C ARG A 129 -2.14 -1.31 -9.71
N VAL A 130 -1.22 -1.49 -8.76
CA VAL A 130 0.22 -1.52 -9.05
C VAL A 130 0.59 -2.73 -9.92
N ALA A 131 0.04 -3.91 -9.63
CA ALA A 131 0.27 -5.12 -10.43
C ALA A 131 -0.26 -4.97 -11.88
N ASN A 132 -1.48 -4.42 -12.03
CA ASN A 132 -2.06 -4.18 -13.35
C ASN A 132 -1.28 -3.11 -14.12
N ALA A 133 -0.79 -2.06 -13.47
CA ALA A 133 0.02 -1.02 -14.10
C ALA A 133 1.38 -1.55 -14.59
N ALA A 134 2.00 -2.48 -13.86
CA ALA A 134 3.23 -3.17 -14.28
C ALA A 134 3.04 -3.91 -15.62
N SER A 135 1.86 -4.52 -15.76
CA SER A 135 1.54 -5.40 -16.88
C SER A 135 1.25 -4.65 -18.18
N GLU A 136 0.77 -3.41 -18.08
CA GLU A 136 0.60 -2.49 -19.22
C GLU A 136 1.93 -1.90 -19.70
N GLY A 137 2.98 -1.92 -18.87
CA GLY A 137 4.30 -1.32 -19.13
C GLY A 137 5.34 -2.22 -19.79
N GLY A 138 4.95 -3.40 -20.29
CA GLY A 138 5.85 -4.36 -20.95
C GLY A 138 6.76 -3.72 -22.02
N PHE A 139 8.05 -4.09 -21.99
CA PHE A 139 9.14 -3.59 -22.84
C PHE A 139 8.67 -3.19 -24.25
N LEU A 140 8.75 -1.89 -24.58
CA LEU A 140 8.42 -1.33 -25.90
C LEU A 140 6.96 -1.49 -26.40
N GLY A 141 5.97 -1.63 -25.51
CA GLY A 141 4.57 -1.76 -25.94
C GLY A 141 4.24 -3.11 -26.57
N PHE A 142 5.13 -4.10 -26.43
CA PHE A 142 4.83 -5.48 -26.68
C PHE A 142 4.23 -6.07 -25.41
N GLY A 143 2.91 -6.29 -25.45
CA GLY A 143 2.08 -6.71 -24.32
C GLY A 143 2.75 -7.76 -23.43
N GLY A 144 3.05 -7.35 -22.20
CA GLY A 144 3.38 -8.25 -21.10
C GLY A 144 2.15 -9.04 -20.66
N VAL A 145 2.39 -10.14 -19.94
CA VAL A 145 1.32 -10.91 -19.31
C VAL A 145 0.59 -9.99 -18.31
N ARG A 146 -0.74 -10.01 -18.32
CA ARG A 146 -1.63 -9.06 -17.60
C ARG A 146 -1.42 -8.96 -16.08
N VAL A 147 -0.73 -9.94 -15.46
CA VAL A 147 -0.10 -9.96 -14.13
C VAL A 147 0.82 -11.20 -14.13
N SER A 148 2.08 -11.10 -13.69
CA SER A 148 3.00 -12.25 -13.63
C SER A 148 2.61 -13.24 -12.52
N ASP A 149 3.06 -14.50 -12.59
CA ASP A 149 2.75 -15.47 -11.53
C ASP A 149 3.39 -15.10 -10.18
N ALA A 150 4.52 -14.39 -10.20
CA ALA A 150 5.16 -13.85 -9.00
C ALA A 150 4.35 -12.70 -8.37
N GLU A 151 3.76 -11.83 -9.20
CA GLU A 151 2.87 -10.77 -8.75
C GLU A 151 1.57 -11.34 -8.18
N LYS A 152 0.95 -12.35 -8.83
CA LYS A 152 -0.24 -13.04 -8.30
C LYS A 152 0.04 -13.68 -6.94
N ALA A 153 1.13 -14.43 -6.81
CA ALA A 153 1.53 -15.03 -5.54
C ALA A 153 1.72 -13.96 -4.44
N THR A 154 2.22 -12.78 -4.81
CA THR A 154 2.40 -11.67 -3.87
C THR A 154 1.07 -11.00 -3.51
N LEU A 155 0.14 -10.84 -4.45
CA LEU A 155 -1.22 -10.39 -4.14
C LEU A 155 -1.92 -11.35 -3.19
N ASP A 156 -1.75 -12.67 -3.35
CA ASP A 156 -2.29 -13.67 -2.42
C ASP A 156 -1.69 -13.53 -1.01
N GLU A 157 -0.38 -13.29 -0.91
CA GLU A 157 0.30 -13.04 0.38
C GLU A 157 -0.19 -11.74 1.04
N ILE A 158 -0.39 -10.66 0.26
CA ILE A 158 -0.94 -9.39 0.74
C ILE A 158 -2.38 -9.61 1.23
N SER A 159 -3.21 -10.31 0.46
CA SER A 159 -4.58 -10.62 0.84
C SER A 159 -4.66 -11.39 2.17
N LYS A 160 -3.75 -12.35 2.37
CA LYS A 160 -3.62 -13.08 3.64
C LYS A 160 -3.18 -12.17 4.78
N ALA A 161 -2.17 -11.32 4.57
CA ALA A 161 -1.71 -10.37 5.58
C ALA A 161 -2.81 -9.36 5.96
N LEU A 162 -3.69 -9.03 5.02
CA LEU A 162 -4.84 -8.14 5.21
C LEU A 162 -6.09 -8.83 5.76
N ASN A 163 -6.05 -10.14 6.02
CA ASN A 163 -7.21 -10.96 6.42
C ASN A 163 -8.41 -10.86 5.46
N LEU A 164 -8.17 -10.73 4.15
CA LEU A 164 -9.21 -10.64 3.12
C LEU A 164 -9.59 -11.99 2.53
N THR A 165 -8.70 -12.98 2.63
CA THR A 165 -8.99 -14.38 2.26
C THR A 165 -9.42 -15.18 3.49
N ALA A 166 -10.60 -15.79 3.40
CA ALA A 166 -11.11 -16.78 4.36
C ALA A 166 -10.41 -18.14 4.23
#